data_AF-A0A838HY10-F1
#
_entry.id   AF-A0A838HY10-F1
#
_cell.length_a   1.000
_cell.length_b   1.000
_cell.length_c   1.000
_cell.angle_alpha   90.00
_cell.angle_beta   90.00
_cell.angle_gamma   90.00
#
_symmetry.space_group_name_H-M   'P 1'
#
loop_
_entity.id
_entity.type
_entity.pdbx_description
1 polymer ?
#
loop_
_entity_poly.entity_id
_entity_poly.type
_entity_poly.pdbx_seq_one_letter_code
_entity_poly.pdbx_strand_id
1 'polypeptide(L)'
;HHARHPVERVAPKDLAERAAAAAGCPTSLVPALLDLLVRLGRLTADGPGLRLPDHVVRLDPRQSAARAALLEALGAELFAPPGLAAAAAAAGASPSLVRELEAGGEIVRLAPDLAVVAAALPEAVERLRAVFAAEGPLTAARAKDALGTSRKYALPLLEELDRRGHTNRRGDVRVVVGRAQPPVDAKLTGGTRARVPRPASLEE
;
A
#
# COMPACT_ATOMS: atom_id res chain seq x y z
N HIS A 1 -14.24 8.69 -22.60
CA HIS A 1 -14.19 8.94 -21.15
C HIS A 1 -12.99 9.82 -20.80
N HIS A 2 -11.76 9.35 -20.99
CA HIS A 2 -10.53 10.10 -20.66
C HIS A 2 -10.46 11.52 -21.23
N ALA A 3 -10.95 11.78 -22.44
CA ALA A 3 -11.01 13.15 -22.98
C ALA A 3 -11.94 14.10 -22.19
N ARG A 4 -12.99 13.56 -21.54
CA ARG A 4 -13.93 14.33 -20.70
C ARG A 4 -13.50 14.35 -19.22
N HIS A 5 -12.72 13.35 -18.79
CA HIS A 5 -12.25 13.17 -17.42
C HIS A 5 -10.73 12.96 -17.41
N PRO A 6 -9.92 13.99 -17.76
CA PRO A 6 -8.48 13.85 -17.95
C PRO A 6 -7.72 13.51 -16.66
N VAL A 7 -8.31 13.82 -15.50
CA VAL A 7 -7.78 13.53 -14.17
C VAL A 7 -8.13 12.14 -13.65
N GLU A 8 -9.04 11.42 -14.30
CA GLU A 8 -9.37 10.05 -13.92
C GLU A 8 -8.40 9.10 -14.65
N ARG A 9 -7.51 8.45 -13.89
CA ARG A 9 -6.59 7.43 -14.44
C ARG A 9 -7.30 6.31 -15.16
N VAL A 10 -8.45 5.89 -14.65
CA VAL A 10 -9.20 4.75 -15.19
C VAL A 10 -10.65 5.13 -15.43
N ALA A 11 -11.20 4.58 -16.51
CA ALA A 11 -12.63 4.53 -16.70
C ALA A 11 -13.22 3.39 -15.83
N PRO A 12 -14.42 3.60 -15.25
CA PRO A 12 -15.16 2.54 -14.59
C PRO A 12 -15.38 1.33 -15.52
N LYS A 13 -15.18 0.11 -15.02
CA LYS A 13 -15.29 -1.12 -15.84
C LYS A 13 -16.68 -1.29 -16.46
N ASP A 14 -17.73 -0.95 -15.72
CA ASP A 14 -19.12 -0.95 -16.17
C ASP A 14 -19.34 -0.04 -17.40
N LEU A 15 -18.57 1.03 -17.54
CA LEU A 15 -18.61 1.86 -18.75
C LEU A 15 -18.13 1.08 -19.98
N ALA A 16 -17.04 0.34 -19.86
CA ALA A 16 -16.51 -0.48 -20.95
C ALA A 16 -17.45 -1.66 -21.26
N GLU A 17 -18.05 -2.26 -20.24
CA GLU A 17 -19.03 -3.34 -20.39
C GLU A 17 -20.27 -2.87 -21.15
N ARG A 18 -20.85 -1.73 -20.75
CA ARG A 18 -21.97 -1.11 -21.48
C ARG A 18 -21.60 -0.73 -22.91
N ALA A 19 -20.39 -0.22 -23.14
CA ALA A 19 -19.94 0.14 -24.49
C ALA A 19 -19.80 -1.09 -25.39
N ALA A 20 -19.27 -2.20 -24.87
CA ALA A 20 -19.17 -3.46 -25.60
C ALA A 20 -20.55 -4.03 -25.94
N ALA A 21 -21.48 -4.02 -24.98
CA ALA A 21 -22.85 -4.46 -25.20
C ALA A 21 -23.57 -3.59 -26.25
N ALA A 22 -23.43 -2.27 -26.18
CA ALA A 22 -23.99 -1.33 -27.15
C ALA A 22 -23.39 -1.50 -28.56
N ALA A 23 -22.15 -2.01 -28.66
CA ALA A 23 -21.52 -2.37 -29.93
C ALA A 23 -21.97 -3.75 -30.47
N GLY A 24 -22.94 -4.40 -29.83
CA GLY A 24 -23.51 -5.67 -30.27
C GLY A 24 -22.81 -6.92 -29.71
N CYS A 25 -21.88 -6.76 -28.76
CA CYS A 25 -21.28 -7.91 -28.08
C CYS A 25 -22.31 -8.54 -27.13
N PRO A 26 -22.58 -9.86 -27.24
CA PRO A 26 -23.42 -10.56 -26.26
C PRO A 26 -22.88 -10.37 -24.84
N THR A 27 -23.76 -10.04 -23.88
CA THR A 27 -23.36 -9.74 -22.49
C THR A 27 -22.51 -10.85 -21.86
N SER A 28 -22.77 -12.11 -22.20
CA SER A 28 -21.98 -13.26 -21.74
C SER A 28 -20.54 -13.27 -22.24
N LEU A 29 -20.25 -12.63 -23.37
CA LEU A 29 -18.91 -12.54 -23.98
C LEU A 29 -18.16 -11.27 -23.58
N VAL A 30 -18.83 -10.28 -23.01
CA VAL A 30 -18.22 -8.99 -22.63
C VAL A 30 -17.01 -9.18 -21.70
N PRO A 31 -17.06 -10.00 -20.62
CA PRO A 31 -15.89 -10.21 -19.77
C PRO A 31 -14.69 -10.79 -20.55
N ALA A 32 -14.95 -11.81 -21.39
CA ALA A 32 -13.91 -12.45 -22.20
C ALA A 32 -13.29 -11.51 -23.25
N LEU A 33 -14.11 -10.62 -23.84
CA LEU A 33 -13.66 -9.58 -24.75
C LEU A 33 -12.76 -8.56 -24.05
N LEU A 34 -13.17 -8.05 -22.88
CA LEU A 34 -12.36 -7.10 -22.12
C LEU A 34 -11.02 -7.71 -21.70
N ASP A 35 -11.03 -8.95 -21.22
CA ASP A 35 -9.80 -9.68 -20.89
C ASP A 35 -8.90 -9.88 -22.12
N LEU A 36 -9.49 -10.17 -23.28
CA LEU A 36 -8.75 -10.28 -24.54
C LEU A 36 -8.12 -8.93 -24.92
N LEU A 37 -8.86 -7.83 -24.83
CA LEU A 37 -8.34 -6.49 -25.14
C LEU A 37 -7.21 -6.08 -24.19
N VAL A 38 -7.28 -6.48 -22.92
CA VAL A 38 -6.18 -6.30 -21.97
C VAL A 38 -4.96 -7.14 -22.36
N ARG A 39 -5.16 -8.43 -22.67
CA ARG A 39 -4.06 -9.32 -23.14
C ARG A 39 -3.41 -8.85 -24.43
N LEU A 40 -4.18 -8.24 -25.33
CA LEU A 40 -3.70 -7.65 -26.58
C LEU A 40 -3.09 -6.25 -26.40
N GLY A 41 -3.04 -5.72 -25.18
CA GLY A 41 -2.50 -4.40 -24.88
C GLY A 41 -3.31 -3.24 -25.48
N ARG A 42 -4.59 -3.45 -25.81
CA ARG A 42 -5.51 -2.39 -26.27
C ARG A 42 -6.18 -1.66 -25.11
N LEU A 43 -6.25 -2.31 -23.96
CA LEU A 43 -6.67 -1.75 -22.69
C LEU A 43 -5.62 -2.11 -21.63
N THR A 44 -5.50 -1.28 -20.61
CA THR A 44 -4.75 -1.61 -19.40
C THR A 44 -5.74 -1.72 -18.25
N ALA A 45 -5.74 -2.87 -17.58
CA ALA A 45 -6.43 -3.03 -16.30
C ALA A 45 -5.59 -2.35 -15.21
N ASP A 46 -6.23 -1.45 -14.47
CA ASP A 46 -5.57 -0.67 -13.43
C ASP A 46 -6.55 -0.49 -12.25
N GLY A 47 -6.25 -1.14 -11.13
CA GLY A 47 -7.17 -1.27 -10.00
C GLY A 47 -8.56 -1.81 -10.43
N PRO A 48 -9.66 -1.17 -10.02
CA PRO A 48 -11.02 -1.58 -10.38
C PRO A 48 -11.48 -1.12 -11.77
N GLY A 49 -10.63 -0.44 -12.54
CA GLY A 49 -11.01 0.19 -13.81
C GLY A 49 -10.14 -0.23 -15.00
N LEU A 50 -10.44 0.39 -16.14
CA LEU A 50 -9.74 0.19 -17.39
C LEU A 50 -9.27 1.53 -17.95
N ARG A 51 -8.07 1.58 -18.49
CA ARG A 51 -7.57 2.77 -19.21
C ARG A 51 -7.04 2.43 -20.57
N LEU A 52 -6.97 3.43 -21.45
CA LEU A 52 -6.20 3.29 -22.68
C LEU A 52 -4.70 3.22 -22.32
N PRO A 53 -3.90 2.40 -23.03
CA PRO A 53 -2.47 2.26 -22.80
C PRO A 53 -1.74 3.62 -22.79
N ASP A 54 -2.11 4.49 -23.73
CA ASP A 54 -1.52 5.82 -23.93
C ASP A 54 -2.16 6.92 -23.08
N HIS A 55 -3.17 6.59 -22.27
CA HIS A 55 -3.77 7.59 -21.38
C HIS A 55 -2.82 7.91 -20.24
N VAL A 56 -2.42 9.18 -20.18
CA VAL A 56 -1.64 9.77 -19.10
C VAL A 56 -2.46 10.88 -18.50
N VAL A 57 -2.57 10.88 -17.17
CA VAL A 57 -3.25 11.95 -16.44
C VAL A 57 -2.49 13.25 -16.61
N ARG A 58 -3.17 14.27 -17.12
CA ARG A 58 -2.64 15.62 -17.27
C ARG A 58 -3.42 16.55 -16.36
N LEU A 59 -2.73 17.10 -15.37
CA LEU A 59 -3.29 18.11 -14.48
C LEU A 59 -3.18 19.48 -15.14
N ASP A 60 -4.26 20.25 -15.12
CA ASP A 60 -4.21 21.67 -15.47
C ASP A 60 -3.47 22.48 -14.38
N PRO A 61 -3.13 23.76 -14.60
CA PRO A 61 -2.42 24.57 -13.61
C PRO A 61 -3.14 24.68 -12.25
N ARG A 62 -4.48 24.75 -12.25
CA ARG A 62 -5.28 24.84 -11.03
C ARG A 62 -5.26 23.53 -10.25
N GLN A 63 -5.37 22.40 -10.95
CA GLN A 63 -5.27 21.07 -10.36
C GLN A 63 -3.86 20.78 -9.84
N SER A 64 -2.84 21.25 -10.56
CA SER A 64 -1.44 21.13 -10.13
C SER A 64 -1.18 21.92 -8.83
N ALA A 65 -1.72 23.14 -8.73
CA ALA A 65 -1.65 23.94 -7.51
C ALA A 65 -2.41 23.27 -6.35
N ALA A 66 -3.60 22.74 -6.60
CA ALA A 66 -4.39 22.02 -5.59
C ALA A 66 -3.67 20.74 -5.10
N ARG A 67 -3.03 20.00 -6.01
CA ARG A 67 -2.17 18.85 -5.68
C ARG A 67 -1.04 19.28 -4.76
N ALA A 68 -0.30 20.34 -5.13
CA ALA A 68 0.83 20.81 -4.32
C ALA A 68 0.38 21.22 -2.91
N ALA A 69 -0.69 22.02 -2.80
CA ALA A 69 -1.24 22.46 -1.51
C ALA A 69 -1.72 21.28 -0.64
N LEU A 70 -2.36 20.27 -1.23
CA LEU A 70 -2.80 19.09 -0.49
C LEU A 70 -1.61 18.26 0.02
N LEU A 71 -0.61 18.01 -0.82
CA LEU A 71 0.58 17.26 -0.42
C LEU A 71 1.38 18.01 0.65
N GLU A 72 1.47 19.34 0.56
CA GLU A 72 2.08 20.18 1.59
C GLU A 72 1.32 20.08 2.92
N ALA A 73 -0.01 20.23 2.90
CA ALA A 73 -0.84 20.15 4.09
C ALA A 73 -0.75 18.77 4.79
N LEU A 74 -0.73 17.68 4.02
CA LEU A 74 -0.55 16.33 4.56
C LEU A 74 0.90 16.03 4.96
N GLY A 75 1.87 16.73 4.38
CA GLY A 75 3.29 16.56 4.63
C GLY A 75 3.84 17.37 5.80
N ALA A 76 3.14 18.42 6.22
CA ALA A 76 3.55 19.30 7.33
C ALA A 76 3.74 18.52 8.64
N GLU A 77 2.84 17.57 8.93
CA GLU A 77 2.96 16.63 10.05
C GLU A 77 2.84 15.19 9.54
N LEU A 78 3.96 14.59 9.14
CA LEU A 78 4.04 13.26 8.48
C LEU A 78 3.23 12.15 9.19
N PHE A 79 3.15 12.19 10.52
CA PHE A 79 2.49 11.16 11.34
C PHE A 79 1.25 11.65 12.09
N ALA A 80 0.86 12.91 11.90
CA ALA A 80 -0.36 13.46 12.48
C ALA A 80 -1.05 14.39 11.46
N PRO A 81 -1.30 13.92 10.23
CA PRO A 81 -1.84 14.77 9.19
C PRO A 81 -3.26 15.26 9.55
N PRO A 82 -3.68 16.42 9.00
CA PRO A 82 -5.05 16.86 9.11
C PRO A 82 -6.02 15.86 8.47
N GLY A 83 -7.30 15.94 8.82
CA GLY A 83 -8.36 15.13 8.20
C GLY A 83 -8.37 15.33 6.68
N LEU A 84 -8.41 14.23 5.92
CA LEU A 84 -8.27 14.26 4.47
C LEU A 84 -9.35 15.14 3.80
N ALA A 85 -10.59 15.08 4.27
CA ALA A 85 -11.68 15.87 3.72
C ALA A 85 -11.46 17.38 3.92
N ALA A 86 -11.01 17.77 5.12
CA ALA A 86 -10.74 19.17 5.44
C ALA A 86 -9.52 19.70 4.66
N ALA A 87 -8.44 18.92 4.58
CA ALA A 87 -7.25 19.28 3.82
C ALA A 87 -7.55 19.40 2.31
N ALA A 88 -8.31 18.47 1.75
CA ALA A 88 -8.72 18.52 0.35
C ALA A 88 -9.59 19.76 0.05
N ALA A 89 -10.54 20.08 0.94
CA ALA A 89 -11.36 21.26 0.81
C ALA A 89 -10.54 22.56 0.84
N ALA A 90 -9.61 22.67 1.80
CA ALA A 90 -8.72 23.84 1.92
C ALA A 90 -7.79 23.99 0.71
N ALA A 91 -7.28 22.88 0.17
CA ALA A 91 -6.44 22.87 -1.03
C ALA A 91 -7.22 23.09 -2.34
N GLY A 92 -8.55 23.08 -2.31
CA GLY A 92 -9.38 23.10 -3.52
C GLY A 92 -9.25 21.83 -4.36
N ALA A 93 -8.83 20.71 -3.74
CA ALA A 93 -8.68 19.43 -4.40
C ALA A 93 -10.04 18.74 -4.58
N SER A 94 -10.41 18.49 -5.84
CA SER A 94 -11.64 17.75 -6.15
C SER A 94 -11.55 16.28 -5.71
N PRO A 95 -12.68 15.59 -5.48
CA PRO A 95 -12.68 14.16 -5.14
C PRO A 95 -12.00 13.28 -6.20
N SER A 96 -12.07 13.65 -7.48
CA SER A 96 -11.37 12.94 -8.56
C SER A 96 -9.85 13.14 -8.46
N LEU A 97 -9.39 14.35 -8.13
CA LEU A 97 -7.96 14.60 -7.88
C LEU A 97 -7.45 13.80 -6.67
N VAL A 98 -8.19 13.76 -5.56
CA VAL A 98 -7.78 12.96 -4.39
C VAL A 98 -7.66 11.47 -4.75
N ARG A 99 -8.63 10.92 -5.49
CA ARG A 99 -8.57 9.54 -5.98
C ARG A 99 -7.39 9.31 -6.91
N GLU A 100 -7.05 10.29 -7.75
CA GLU A 100 -5.88 10.21 -8.61
C GLU A 100 -4.58 10.19 -7.82
N LEU A 101 -4.44 11.04 -6.82
CA LEU A 101 -3.24 11.07 -5.97
C LEU A 101 -3.07 9.76 -5.18
N GLU A 102 -4.18 9.15 -4.77
CA GLU A 102 -4.18 7.84 -4.11
C GLU A 102 -3.80 6.72 -5.09
N ALA A 103 -4.39 6.70 -6.28
CA ALA A 103 -4.07 5.74 -7.34
C ALA A 103 -2.64 5.90 -7.90
N GLY A 104 -2.15 7.14 -7.93
CA GLY A 104 -0.77 7.49 -8.29
C GLY A 104 0.25 7.16 -7.20
N GLY A 105 -0.22 6.78 -6.00
CA GLY A 105 0.65 6.42 -4.88
C GLY A 105 1.36 7.62 -4.26
N GLU A 106 0.84 8.84 -4.44
CA GLU A 106 1.37 10.06 -3.83
C GLU A 106 0.86 10.26 -2.40
N ILE A 107 -0.38 9.83 -2.17
CA ILE A 107 -0.99 9.73 -0.85
C ILE A 107 -1.40 8.29 -0.58
N VAL A 108 -1.41 7.91 0.69
CA VAL A 108 -1.81 6.59 1.16
C VAL A 108 -2.93 6.75 2.15
N ARG A 109 -4.10 6.20 1.82
CA ARG A 109 -5.27 6.20 2.69
C ARG A 109 -5.08 5.16 3.79
N LEU A 110 -5.09 5.61 5.04
CA LEU A 110 -5.00 4.77 6.24
C LEU A 110 -6.38 4.50 6.84
N ALA A 111 -7.30 5.46 6.74
CA ALA A 111 -8.69 5.35 7.18
C ALA A 111 -9.59 6.25 6.30
N PRO A 112 -10.93 6.22 6.43
CA PRO A 112 -11.84 6.99 5.57
C PRO A 112 -11.52 8.49 5.48
N ASP A 113 -11.13 9.11 6.59
CA ASP A 113 -10.75 10.53 6.69
C ASP A 113 -9.27 10.73 7.10
N LEU A 114 -8.43 9.72 6.92
CA LEU A 114 -7.01 9.80 7.27
C LEU A 114 -6.15 9.29 6.11
N ALA A 115 -5.29 10.16 5.59
CA ALA A 115 -4.27 9.80 4.62
C ALA A 115 -2.95 10.48 4.96
N VAL A 116 -1.86 9.81 4.62
CA VAL A 116 -0.49 10.34 4.73
C VAL A 116 0.10 10.50 3.34
N VAL A 117 1.08 11.39 3.20
CA VAL A 117 1.92 11.42 1.99
C VAL A 117 2.74 10.13 1.89
N ALA A 118 3.01 9.65 0.69
CA ALA A 118 3.75 8.41 0.49
C ALA A 118 5.15 8.43 1.10
N ALA A 119 5.78 9.61 1.18
CA ALA A 119 7.06 9.82 1.85
C ALA A 119 7.03 9.53 3.36
N ALA A 120 5.87 9.54 4.01
CA ALA A 120 5.74 9.22 5.44
C ALA A 120 6.00 7.72 5.72
N LEU A 121 5.72 6.83 4.76
CA LEU A 121 5.90 5.39 4.95
C LEU A 121 7.37 4.97 5.13
N PRO A 122 8.31 5.31 4.23
CA PRO A 122 9.71 4.95 4.43
C PRO A 122 10.27 5.56 5.72
N GLU A 123 9.91 6.80 6.05
CA GLU A 123 10.32 7.45 7.31
C GLU A 123 9.79 6.68 8.54
N ALA A 124 8.54 6.24 8.52
CA ALA A 124 7.97 5.42 9.58
C ALA A 124 8.72 4.08 9.73
N VAL A 125 9.00 3.41 8.60
CA VAL A 125 9.73 2.15 8.60
C VAL A 125 11.12 2.32 9.19
N GLU A 126 11.86 3.36 8.81
CA GLU A 126 13.20 3.61 9.33
C GLU A 126 13.20 3.89 10.85
N ARG A 127 12.26 4.70 11.34
CA ARG A 127 12.12 4.95 12.78
C ARG A 127 11.79 3.68 13.56
N LEU A 128 10.86 2.87 13.05
CA LEU A 128 10.50 1.59 13.68
C LEU A 128 11.65 0.58 13.63
N ARG A 129 12.43 0.54 12.53
CA ARG A 129 13.64 -0.28 12.42
C ARG A 129 14.67 0.10 13.48
N ALA A 130 14.92 1.38 13.68
CA ALA A 130 15.89 1.86 14.67
C ALA A 130 15.51 1.42 16.10
N VAL A 131 14.23 1.58 16.47
CA VAL A 131 13.74 1.16 17.79
C VAL A 131 13.73 -0.37 17.94
N PHE A 132 13.39 -1.09 16.88
CA PHE A 132 13.43 -2.55 16.88
C PHE A 132 14.86 -3.09 17.03
N ALA A 133 15.84 -2.47 16.37
CA ALA A 133 17.25 -2.87 16.46
C ALA A 133 17.83 -2.62 17.87
N ALA A 134 17.40 -1.55 18.54
CA ALA A 134 17.89 -1.21 19.88
C ALA A 134 17.30 -2.08 20.99
N GLU A 135 16.02 -2.42 20.90
CA GLU A 135 15.24 -2.91 22.03
C GLU A 135 14.34 -4.12 21.70
N GLY A 136 14.37 -4.62 20.46
CA GLY A 136 13.59 -5.78 20.02
C GLY A 136 12.12 -5.47 19.70
N PRO A 137 11.21 -6.46 19.81
CA PRO A 137 9.81 -6.35 19.37
C PRO A 137 9.06 -5.11 19.86
N LEU A 138 8.30 -4.49 18.96
CA LEU A 138 7.60 -3.23 19.17
C LEU A 138 6.18 -3.48 19.68
N THR A 139 5.83 -3.00 20.87
CA THR A 139 4.41 -2.88 21.24
C THR A 139 3.76 -1.71 20.51
N ALA A 140 2.43 -1.69 20.44
CA ALA A 140 1.71 -0.54 19.85
C ALA A 140 2.03 0.79 20.56
N ALA A 141 2.27 0.76 21.88
CA ALA A 141 2.67 1.94 22.64
C ALA A 141 4.06 2.44 22.20
N ARG A 142 5.05 1.55 22.11
CA ARG A 142 6.42 1.91 21.71
C ARG A 142 6.48 2.41 20.27
N ALA A 143 5.74 1.78 19.36
CA ALA A 143 5.65 2.26 17.98
C ALA A 143 5.01 3.66 17.90
N LYS A 144 3.97 3.93 18.71
CA LYS A 144 3.33 5.24 18.81
C LYS A 144 4.32 6.31 19.29
N ASP A 145 5.09 5.98 20.33
CA ASP A 145 6.09 6.90 20.91
C ASP A 145 7.25 7.15 19.95
N ALA A 146 7.73 6.11 19.24
CA ALA A 146 8.77 6.21 18.21
C ALA A 146 8.37 7.11 17.02
N LEU A 147 7.10 7.05 16.63
CA LEU A 147 6.54 7.89 15.57
C LEU A 147 6.16 9.29 16.07
N GLY A 148 6.20 9.54 17.38
CA GLY A 148 5.88 10.84 17.97
C GLY A 148 4.44 11.28 17.74
N THR A 149 3.50 10.33 17.67
CA THR A 149 2.10 10.63 17.32
C THR A 149 1.10 10.06 18.35
N SER A 150 -0.20 10.21 18.09
CA SER A 150 -1.26 9.62 18.92
C SER A 150 -1.66 8.23 18.41
N ARG A 151 -2.35 7.43 19.26
CA ARG A 151 -2.85 6.11 18.84
C ARG A 151 -3.79 6.18 17.64
N LYS A 152 -4.55 7.27 17.50
CA LYS A 152 -5.46 7.52 16.38
C LYS A 152 -4.74 7.45 15.03
N TYR A 153 -3.48 7.89 14.97
CA TYR A 153 -2.69 7.93 13.74
C TYR A 153 -1.71 6.75 13.63
N ALA A 154 -1.08 6.36 14.75
CA ALA A 154 -0.11 5.28 14.76
C ALA A 154 -0.73 3.93 14.38
N LEU A 155 -1.94 3.62 14.88
CA LEU A 155 -2.52 2.29 14.66
C LEU A 155 -2.87 2.03 13.19
N PRO A 156 -3.60 2.92 12.48
CA PRO A 156 -3.85 2.76 11.05
C PRO A 156 -2.56 2.73 10.22
N LEU A 157 -1.56 3.52 10.60
CA LEU A 157 -0.26 3.50 9.93
C LEU A 157 0.45 2.14 10.09
N LEU A 158 0.45 1.57 11.29
CA LEU A 158 1.04 0.26 11.55
C LEU A 158 0.28 -0.86 10.82
N GLU A 159 -1.04 -0.79 10.75
CA GLU A 159 -1.86 -1.74 9.97
C GLU A 159 -1.52 -1.67 8.48
N GLU A 160 -1.30 -0.46 7.95
CA GLU A 160 -0.86 -0.28 6.56
C GLU A 160 0.56 -0.84 6.33
N LEU A 161 1.48 -0.64 7.27
CA LEU A 161 2.83 -1.22 7.21
C LEU A 161 2.80 -2.75 7.31
N ASP A 162 1.90 -3.31 8.14
CA ASP A 162 1.65 -4.75 8.25
C ASP A 162 1.13 -5.30 6.90
N ARG A 163 0.16 -4.61 6.28
CA ARG A 163 -0.41 -4.98 4.96
C ARG A 163 0.63 -4.96 3.84
N ARG A 164 1.60 -4.04 3.92
CA ARG A 164 2.73 -3.95 2.97
C ARG A 164 3.88 -4.91 3.29
N GLY A 165 3.81 -5.64 4.40
CA GLY A 165 4.84 -6.58 4.82
C GLY A 165 6.11 -5.92 5.36
N HIS A 166 6.04 -4.65 5.78
CA HIS A 166 7.15 -3.97 6.46
C HIS A 166 7.20 -4.32 7.94
N THR A 167 6.05 -4.61 8.55
CA THR A 167 5.93 -5.10 9.92
C THR A 167 5.06 -6.36 9.93
N ASN A 168 5.17 -7.14 11.00
CA ASN A 168 4.33 -8.32 11.20
C ASN A 168 3.89 -8.37 12.66
N ARG A 169 2.57 -8.34 12.87
CA ARG A 169 1.96 -8.44 14.20
C ARG A 169 1.91 -9.90 14.68
N ARG A 170 2.53 -10.16 15.82
CA ARG A 170 2.51 -11.45 16.54
C ARG A 170 1.97 -11.21 17.95
N GLY A 171 0.67 -11.46 18.15
CA GLY A 171 -0.01 -11.14 19.41
C GLY A 171 0.03 -9.63 19.68
N ASP A 172 0.63 -9.21 20.79
CA ASP A 172 0.70 -7.81 21.22
C ASP A 172 1.96 -7.06 20.74
N VAL A 173 2.87 -7.76 20.07
CA VAL A 173 4.11 -7.19 19.54
C VAL A 173 4.14 -7.20 18.02
N ARG A 174 4.93 -6.29 17.45
CA ARG A 174 5.24 -6.21 16.03
C ARG A 174 6.74 -6.43 15.83
N VAL A 175 7.05 -7.20 14.80
CA VAL A 175 8.41 -7.42 14.32
C VAL A 175 8.58 -6.66 13.03
N VAL A 176 9.68 -5.92 12.88
CA VAL A 176 9.99 -5.25 11.62
C VAL A 176 10.60 -6.24 10.65
N VAL A 177 10.01 -6.39 9.46
CA VAL A 177 10.47 -7.32 8.44
C VAL A 177 11.49 -6.59 7.57
N GLY A 178 12.74 -7.05 7.62
CA GLY A 178 13.83 -6.58 6.78
C GLY A 178 14.32 -7.70 5.86
N ARG A 179 14.73 -7.35 4.64
CA ARG A 179 15.40 -8.29 3.73
C ARG A 179 16.81 -8.61 4.29
N ALA A 180 16.86 -9.53 5.24
CA ALA A 180 17.94 -10.45 5.58
C ALA A 180 17.67 -11.11 6.94
N GLN A 181 16.88 -12.18 6.95
CA GLN A 181 17.15 -13.31 7.84
C GLN A 181 16.54 -14.59 7.24
N PRO A 182 17.27 -15.73 7.21
CA PRO A 182 16.73 -17.00 6.75
C PRO A 182 15.61 -17.48 7.68
N PRO A 183 14.78 -18.44 7.25
CA PRO A 183 13.61 -18.89 8.01
C PRO A 183 14.02 -19.31 9.42
N VAL A 184 13.44 -18.65 10.42
CA VAL A 184 13.49 -19.07 11.82
C VAL A 184 12.48 -20.21 11.98
N ASP A 185 12.85 -21.39 11.49
CA ASP A 185 12.22 -22.65 11.85
C ASP A 185 13.29 -23.75 11.81
N ALA A 186 14.08 -23.83 12.87
CA ALA A 186 14.79 -25.04 13.23
C ALA A 186 14.76 -25.25 14.75
N LYS A 187 13.85 -26.16 15.14
CA LYS A 187 13.89 -27.02 16.33
C LYS A 187 13.46 -26.40 17.67
N LEU A 188 12.19 -26.62 18.03
CA LEU A 188 11.79 -26.97 19.39
C LEU A 188 10.55 -27.89 19.38
N THR A 189 10.75 -29.17 19.04
CA THR A 189 10.06 -30.35 19.60
C THR A 189 10.91 -31.55 19.18
N GLY A 190 11.53 -32.29 20.09
CA GLY A 190 10.89 -33.37 20.83
C GLY A 190 11.61 -34.67 20.42
N GLY A 191 12.35 -35.27 21.35
CA GLY A 191 13.40 -36.25 21.05
C GLY A 191 12.92 -37.62 20.58
N THR A 192 13.86 -38.39 20.04
CA THR A 192 13.88 -39.85 20.10
C THR A 192 15.33 -40.32 20.07
N ARG A 193 15.70 -41.14 21.05
CA ARG A 193 17.01 -41.79 21.24
C ARG A 193 17.31 -42.75 20.09
N ALA A 194 18.56 -42.82 19.61
CA ALA A 194 19.19 -44.08 19.18
C ALA A 194 20.72 -43.95 18.99
N ARG A 195 21.43 -44.69 19.85
CA ARG A 195 22.63 -45.52 19.64
C ARG A 195 23.93 -44.88 19.09
N VAL A 196 24.89 -44.75 20.00
CA VAL A 196 26.34 -44.65 19.74
C VAL A 196 26.88 -46.02 19.31
N PRO A 197 27.74 -46.13 18.28
CA PRO A 197 28.74 -47.19 18.21
C PRO A 197 30.10 -46.68 18.70
N ARG A 198 30.77 -47.52 19.50
CA ARG A 198 32.09 -47.31 20.10
C ARG A 198 33.21 -47.20 19.04
N PRO A 199 34.32 -46.50 19.33
CA PRO A 199 35.48 -46.49 18.44
C PRO A 199 36.24 -47.83 18.47
N ALA A 200 36.79 -48.21 17.32
CA ALA A 200 37.70 -49.33 17.18
C ALA A 200 39.06 -48.99 17.82
N SER A 201 39.51 -49.88 18.70
CA SER A 201 40.84 -49.89 19.27
C SER A 201 41.89 -50.21 18.19
N LEU A 202 42.96 -49.43 18.16
CA LEU A 202 44.25 -49.80 17.58
C LEU A 202 44.95 -50.75 18.57
N GLU A 203 45.29 -51.96 18.14
CA GLU A 203 46.45 -52.71 18.63
C GLU A 203 47.12 -53.41 17.44
N GLU A 204 48.43 -53.14 17.34
CA GLU A 204 49.53 -53.80 16.61
C GLU A 204 49.50 -53.90 15.07
#